data_AF-A0A2V3HUD1-F1
#
_entry.id   AF-A0A2V3HUD1-F1
#
_cell.length_a   1.000
_cell.length_b   1.000
_cell.length_c   1.000
_cell.angle_alpha   90.00
_cell.angle_beta   90.00
_cell.angle_gamma   90.00
#
_symmetry.space_group_name_H-M   'P 1'
#
loop_
_entity.id
_entity.type
_entity.pdbx_description
1 polymer ?
#
loop_
_entity_poly.entity_id
_entity_poly.type
_entity_poly.pdbx_seq_one_letter_code
_entity_poly.pdbx_strand_id
1 'polypeptide(L)'
;MDDSWDALRAHIGEGIPDIPPTTPPLDDSVEHAPARRQVLTDSEKRLALHNALRYFPASTHELLASEFADELRTLGRIYMLRFRPTEYEMRAHPIDAYPAQSRDAAAIMLMIQNNLDPDVAQFPHELITYGGNGAVFQNWAQYRLTMKYLSQMTDSQTLVIYSGHPLGLFPSHPSSPRVVVTNGLVIPNHSSQGDYERFNALGVSQYGQMTAGSYMYIGPQGIVHGTTITLLNAARLYLGLTSS
;
A
#
# COMPACT_ATOMS: atom_id res chain seq x y z
N MET A 1 1.33 -20.76 -24.08
CA MET A 1 1.50 -19.44 -23.43
C MET A 1 2.17 -19.76 -22.13
N ASP A 2 3.34 -19.19 -21.85
CA ASP A 2 4.18 -19.58 -20.72
C ASP A 2 3.43 -19.38 -19.39
N ASP A 3 2.86 -20.47 -18.88
CA ASP A 3 2.12 -20.60 -17.61
C ASP A 3 3.05 -20.49 -16.37
N SER A 4 4.27 -19.98 -16.55
CA SER A 4 5.26 -19.91 -15.48
C SER A 4 5.06 -18.66 -14.64
N TRP A 5 4.14 -18.73 -13.68
CA TRP A 5 4.06 -17.79 -12.54
C TRP A 5 5.18 -18.00 -11.51
N ASP A 6 6.26 -18.69 -11.88
CA ASP A 6 7.30 -19.18 -10.98
C ASP A 6 7.99 -18.04 -10.23
N ALA A 7 8.32 -16.94 -10.92
CA ALA A 7 8.92 -15.77 -10.28
C ALA A 7 7.97 -15.11 -9.27
N LEU A 8 6.69 -14.94 -9.63
CA LEU A 8 5.67 -14.43 -8.72
C LEU A 8 5.56 -15.32 -7.47
N ARG A 9 5.41 -16.63 -7.67
CA ARG A 9 5.25 -17.62 -6.59
C ARG A 9 6.47 -17.71 -5.68
N ALA A 10 7.67 -17.56 -6.24
CA ALA A 10 8.91 -17.58 -5.48
C ALA A 10 9.08 -16.35 -4.58
N HIS A 11 8.68 -15.17 -5.05
CA HIS A 11 9.04 -13.90 -4.39
C HIS A 11 7.90 -13.22 -3.63
N ILE A 12 6.63 -13.39 -4.04
CA ILE A 12 5.51 -12.63 -3.45
C ILE A 12 5.28 -12.92 -1.96
N GLY A 13 5.57 -14.15 -1.52
CA GLY A 13 5.36 -14.61 -0.14
C GLY A 13 6.61 -14.53 0.76
N GLU A 14 7.75 -14.06 0.24
CA GLU A 14 9.05 -14.07 0.93
C GLU A 14 9.04 -13.23 2.22
N GLY A 15 8.35 -12.08 2.17
CA GLY A 15 8.40 -11.06 3.22
C GLY A 15 9.68 -10.24 3.14
N ILE A 16 10.25 -9.93 4.30
CA ILE A 16 11.53 -9.21 4.39
C ILE A 16 12.66 -10.22 4.22
N PRO A 17 13.49 -10.12 3.17
CA PRO A 17 14.64 -11.00 2.99
C PRO A 17 15.71 -10.72 4.04
N ASP A 18 16.41 -11.76 4.50
CA ASP A 18 17.48 -11.64 5.50
C ASP A 18 18.68 -10.83 4.96
N ILE A 19 18.94 -10.96 3.66
CA ILE A 19 19.94 -10.18 2.93
C ILE A 19 19.19 -9.09 2.16
N PRO A 20 19.44 -7.80 2.44
CA PRO A 20 18.80 -6.73 1.69
C PRO A 20 19.07 -6.86 0.18
N PRO A 21 18.04 -6.79 -0.68
CA PRO A 21 18.20 -6.90 -2.13
C PRO A 21 18.98 -5.69 -2.65
N THR A 22 19.50 -5.79 -3.88
CA THR A 22 20.13 -4.64 -4.54
C THR A 22 19.13 -3.50 -4.72
N THR A 23 19.56 -2.26 -4.53
CA THR A 23 18.71 -1.09 -4.75
C THR A 23 18.27 -1.04 -6.21
N PRO A 24 16.96 -1.04 -6.50
CA PRO A 24 16.47 -0.86 -7.86
C PRO A 24 16.91 0.51 -8.41
N PRO A 25 17.26 0.62 -9.70
CA PRO A 25 17.46 1.93 -10.31
C PRO A 25 16.16 2.73 -10.29
N LEU A 26 16.27 4.05 -10.42
CA LEU A 26 15.12 4.91 -10.68
C LEU A 26 14.49 4.50 -12.02
N ASP A 27 13.17 4.47 -12.07
CA ASP A 27 12.40 4.03 -13.22
C ASP A 27 11.58 5.21 -13.74
N ASP A 28 12.13 5.89 -14.74
CA ASP A 28 11.51 7.08 -15.35
C ASP A 28 10.29 6.74 -16.24
N SER A 29 9.89 5.46 -16.35
CA SER A 29 8.71 5.06 -17.11
C SER A 29 7.39 5.27 -16.37
N VAL A 30 7.45 5.51 -15.05
CA VAL A 30 6.26 5.78 -14.21
C VAL A 30 6.36 7.15 -13.57
N GLU A 31 5.19 7.71 -13.25
CA GLU A 31 5.11 8.95 -12.48
C GLU A 31 5.53 8.72 -11.02
N HIS A 32 6.24 9.70 -10.46
CA HIS A 32 6.73 9.67 -9.09
C HIS A 32 6.09 10.76 -8.23
N ALA A 33 5.79 10.42 -6.97
CA ALA A 33 5.19 11.39 -6.06
C ALA A 33 6.16 12.55 -5.76
N PRO A 34 5.67 13.80 -5.69
CA PRO A 34 6.51 14.93 -5.32
C PRO A 34 7.00 14.79 -3.87
N ALA A 35 8.19 15.33 -3.60
CA ALA A 35 8.76 15.37 -2.25
C ALA A 35 7.79 16.01 -1.25
N ARG A 36 7.65 15.37 -0.09
CA ARG A 36 6.75 15.83 0.99
C ARG A 36 7.42 16.90 1.84
N ARG A 37 6.58 17.72 2.48
CA ARG A 37 7.05 18.78 3.39
C ARG A 37 7.90 18.19 4.52
N GLN A 38 9.03 18.82 4.78
CA GLN A 38 9.94 18.48 5.87
C GLN A 38 9.38 19.03 7.19
N VAL A 39 8.45 18.29 7.80
CA VAL A 39 7.70 18.73 9.00
C VAL A 39 8.28 18.21 10.31
N LEU A 40 9.21 17.26 10.26
CA LEU A 40 9.77 16.62 11.44
C LEU A 40 10.92 17.43 12.06
N THR A 41 10.92 17.51 13.38
CA THR A 41 12.09 17.94 14.16
C THR A 41 13.22 16.91 14.09
N ASP A 42 14.44 17.26 14.52
CA ASP A 42 15.57 16.33 14.46
C ASP A 42 15.41 15.11 15.39
N SER A 43 14.73 15.26 16.53
CA SER A 43 14.36 14.12 17.38
C SER A 43 13.35 13.21 16.69
N GLU A 44 12.39 13.79 15.97
CA GLU A 44 11.38 13.04 15.23
C GLU A 44 11.94 12.37 13.97
N LYS A 45 12.93 12.96 13.30
CA LYS A 45 13.65 12.29 12.21
C LYS A 45 14.35 11.04 12.72
N ARG A 46 15.02 11.12 13.89
CA ARG A 46 15.60 9.93 14.55
C ARG A 46 14.53 8.90 14.91
N LEU A 47 13.37 9.35 15.41
CA LEU A 47 12.24 8.46 15.69
C LEU A 47 11.68 7.81 14.42
N ALA A 48 11.56 8.55 13.31
CA ALA A 48 11.12 8.01 12.03
C ALA A 48 12.07 6.92 11.53
N LEU A 49 13.38 7.12 11.64
CA LEU A 49 14.38 6.09 11.32
C LEU A 49 14.24 4.87 12.23
N HIS A 50 14.09 5.06 13.54
CA HIS A 50 13.86 3.96 14.46
C HIS A 50 12.57 3.18 14.12
N ASN A 51 11.49 3.90 13.79
CA ASN A 51 10.22 3.30 13.37
C ASN A 51 10.32 2.57 12.03
N ALA A 52 11.18 3.02 11.11
CA ALA A 52 11.44 2.33 9.85
C ALA A 52 12.27 1.06 10.06
N LEU A 53 13.30 1.13 10.92
CA LEU A 53 14.22 0.01 11.18
C LEU A 53 13.58 -1.16 11.94
N ARG A 54 12.43 -0.95 12.59
CA ARG A 54 11.70 -2.01 13.31
C ARG A 54 11.31 -3.22 12.44
N TYR A 55 11.24 -3.03 11.12
CA TYR A 55 10.88 -4.09 10.17
C TYR A 55 12.06 -5.00 9.81
N PHE A 56 13.29 -4.63 10.18
CA PHE A 56 14.50 -5.27 9.67
C PHE A 56 15.37 -5.82 10.81
N PRO A 57 16.14 -6.90 10.56
CA PRO A 57 17.12 -7.42 11.52
C PRO A 57 18.18 -6.38 11.88
N ALA A 58 18.60 -6.36 13.15
CA ALA A 58 19.58 -5.37 13.65
C ALA A 58 20.91 -5.37 12.88
N SER A 59 21.31 -6.51 12.32
CA SER A 59 22.51 -6.65 11.49
C SER A 59 22.49 -5.79 10.22
N THR A 60 21.30 -5.41 9.74
CA THR A 60 21.12 -4.61 8.53
C THR A 60 20.97 -3.11 8.82
N HIS A 61 20.84 -2.72 10.09
CA HIS A 61 20.49 -1.35 10.48
C HIS A 61 21.55 -0.33 10.08
N GLU A 62 22.84 -0.67 10.13
CA GLU A 62 23.91 0.26 9.74
C GLU A 62 23.77 0.70 8.27
N LEU A 63 23.51 -0.25 7.38
CA LEU A 63 23.24 0.02 5.97
C LEU A 63 21.94 0.80 5.78
N LEU A 64 20.83 0.26 6.29
CA LEU A 64 19.48 0.78 6.02
C LEU A 64 19.22 2.14 6.68
N ALA A 65 19.84 2.44 7.83
CA ALA A 65 19.66 3.72 8.51
C ALA A 65 20.12 4.89 7.63
N SER A 66 21.25 4.72 6.93
CA SER A 66 21.78 5.74 6.03
C SER A 66 20.84 5.99 4.84
N GLU A 67 20.35 4.92 4.23
CA GLU A 67 19.45 4.98 3.08
C GLU A 67 18.10 5.59 3.45
N PHE A 68 17.51 5.16 4.56
CA PHE A 68 16.24 5.72 5.04
C PHE A 68 16.38 7.18 5.49
N ALA A 69 17.54 7.59 6.00
CA ALA A 69 17.81 9.00 6.30
C ALA A 69 17.85 9.84 5.03
N ASP A 70 18.43 9.31 3.95
CA ASP A 70 18.47 9.97 2.66
C ASP A 70 17.09 10.03 2.00
N GLU A 71 16.29 8.96 2.03
CA GLU A 71 14.89 9.00 1.58
C GLU A 71 14.10 10.04 2.37
N LEU A 72 14.20 10.05 3.70
CA LEU A 72 13.49 11.02 4.53
C LEU A 72 13.90 12.46 4.19
N ARG A 73 15.19 12.71 3.97
CA ARG A 73 15.74 14.03 3.64
C ARG A 73 15.30 14.51 2.26
N THR A 74 15.27 13.62 1.27
CA THR A 74 15.03 13.97 -0.14
C THR A 74 13.55 13.91 -0.52
N LEU A 75 12.82 12.92 -0.02
CA LEU A 75 11.42 12.64 -0.35
C LEU A 75 10.45 13.08 0.74
N GLY A 76 10.93 13.37 1.97
CA GLY A 76 10.07 13.67 3.12
C GLY A 76 9.34 12.45 3.68
N ARG A 77 9.70 11.25 3.21
CA ARG A 77 9.13 9.95 3.54
C ARG A 77 10.19 8.87 3.45
N ILE A 78 9.96 7.76 4.14
CA ILE A 78 10.77 6.54 4.03
C ILE A 78 9.89 5.49 3.36
N TYR A 79 10.04 5.33 2.05
CA TYR A 79 9.30 4.36 1.24
C TYR A 79 9.97 2.99 1.23
N MET A 80 11.26 2.92 1.58
CA MET A 80 12.08 1.72 1.56
C MET A 80 12.17 1.15 0.13
N LEU A 81 12.52 2.00 -0.83
CA LEU A 81 12.47 1.68 -2.27
C LEU A 81 13.29 0.45 -2.64
N ARG A 82 14.38 0.17 -1.91
CA ARG A 82 15.15 -1.08 -2.01
C ARG A 82 14.28 -2.33 -1.97
N PHE A 83 13.21 -2.32 -1.18
CA PHE A 83 12.36 -3.47 -0.95
C PHE A 83 11.17 -3.55 -1.92
N ARG A 84 11.09 -2.67 -2.92
CA ARG A 84 10.12 -2.83 -4.00
C ARG A 84 10.46 -4.10 -4.81
N PRO A 85 9.51 -5.02 -5.03
CA PRO A 85 9.74 -6.18 -5.89
C PRO A 85 10.03 -5.76 -7.33
N THR A 86 10.99 -6.41 -7.97
CA THR A 86 11.35 -6.22 -9.38
C THR A 86 11.39 -7.54 -10.16
N GLU A 87 11.23 -8.66 -9.46
CA GLU A 87 11.28 -10.02 -9.97
C GLU A 87 9.98 -10.43 -10.68
N TYR A 88 8.90 -9.69 -10.46
CA TYR A 88 7.60 -9.89 -11.11
C TYR A 88 6.92 -8.55 -11.39
N GLU A 89 6.04 -8.54 -12.40
CA GLU A 89 5.23 -7.37 -12.74
C GLU A 89 4.23 -7.05 -11.62
N MET A 90 4.22 -5.80 -11.16
CA MET A 90 3.23 -5.29 -10.23
C MET A 90 1.91 -5.08 -10.98
N ARG A 91 1.07 -6.12 -11.01
CA ARG A 91 -0.28 -6.08 -11.58
C ARG A 91 -1.13 -7.20 -11.02
N ALA A 92 -2.44 -7.15 -11.26
CA ALA A 92 -3.30 -8.30 -10.98
C ALA A 92 -2.93 -9.50 -11.87
N HIS A 93 -2.75 -10.67 -11.24
CA HIS A 93 -2.56 -11.95 -11.91
C HIS A 93 -3.80 -12.84 -11.74
N PRO A 94 -3.98 -13.93 -12.51
CA PRO A 94 -5.05 -14.90 -12.24
C PRO A 94 -4.99 -15.40 -10.80
N ILE A 95 -6.14 -15.61 -10.16
CA ILE A 95 -6.20 -15.95 -8.73
C ILE A 95 -5.39 -17.21 -8.36
N ASP A 96 -5.30 -18.18 -9.27
CA ASP A 96 -4.57 -19.44 -9.06
C ASP A 96 -3.03 -19.28 -9.26
N ALA A 97 -2.56 -18.09 -9.67
CA ALA A 97 -1.14 -17.76 -9.72
C ALA A 97 -0.57 -17.52 -8.30
N TYR A 98 -1.39 -17.00 -7.37
CA TYR A 98 -0.97 -16.64 -6.02
C TYR A 98 -0.75 -17.89 -5.15
N PRO A 99 0.39 -18.01 -4.44
CA PRO A 99 0.70 -19.15 -3.59
C PRO A 99 0.03 -19.02 -2.20
N ALA A 100 -1.29 -18.83 -2.17
CA ALA A 100 -2.05 -18.67 -0.93
C ALA A 100 -2.74 -19.96 -0.50
N GLN A 101 -2.81 -20.21 0.81
CA GLN A 101 -3.62 -21.31 1.36
C GLN A 101 -5.12 -20.99 1.34
N SER A 102 -5.49 -19.73 1.58
CA SER A 102 -6.86 -19.23 1.53
C SER A 102 -7.14 -18.58 0.17
N ARG A 103 -8.25 -18.97 -0.49
CA ARG A 103 -8.68 -18.35 -1.76
C ARG A 103 -9.06 -16.88 -1.58
N ASP A 104 -9.68 -16.53 -0.46
CA ASP A 104 -10.01 -15.15 -0.12
C ASP A 104 -8.73 -14.31 0.06
N ALA A 105 -7.68 -14.88 0.67
CA ALA A 105 -6.39 -14.20 0.78
C ALA A 105 -5.73 -13.98 -0.59
N ALA A 106 -5.80 -14.96 -1.51
CA ALA A 106 -5.35 -14.79 -2.89
C ALA A 106 -6.09 -13.64 -3.61
N ALA A 107 -7.41 -13.56 -3.43
CA ALA A 107 -8.19 -12.46 -4.01
C ALA A 107 -7.76 -11.09 -3.45
N ILE A 108 -7.43 -11.01 -2.16
CA ILE A 108 -6.93 -9.76 -1.56
C ILE A 108 -5.53 -9.41 -2.08
N MET A 109 -4.64 -10.39 -2.25
CA MET A 109 -3.32 -10.20 -2.87
C MET A 109 -3.45 -9.63 -4.29
N LEU A 110 -4.37 -10.17 -5.08
CA LEU A 110 -4.71 -9.67 -6.42
C LEU A 110 -5.12 -8.21 -6.38
N MET A 111 -6.07 -7.86 -5.50
CA MET A 111 -6.56 -6.50 -5.41
C MET A 111 -5.52 -5.51 -4.89
N ILE A 112 -4.63 -5.94 -4.00
CA ILE A 112 -3.48 -5.12 -3.56
C ILE A 112 -2.56 -4.82 -4.74
N GLN A 113 -2.21 -5.82 -5.55
CA GLN A 113 -1.36 -5.59 -6.73
C GLN A 113 -2.04 -4.73 -7.78
N ASN A 114 -3.35 -4.88 -8.00
CA ASN A 114 -4.12 -4.01 -8.87
C ASN A 114 -4.04 -2.53 -8.45
N ASN A 115 -4.14 -2.26 -7.14
CA ASN A 115 -4.03 -0.90 -6.62
C ASN A 115 -2.62 -0.27 -6.78
N LEU A 116 -1.60 -1.10 -7.05
CA LEU A 116 -0.20 -0.70 -7.23
C LEU A 116 0.28 -0.88 -8.67
N ASP A 117 -0.62 -1.29 -9.57
CA ASP A 117 -0.33 -1.47 -10.98
C ASP A 117 0.04 -0.13 -11.63
N PRO A 118 1.16 -0.01 -12.36
CA PRO A 118 1.52 1.23 -13.07
C PRO A 118 0.43 1.77 -14.00
N ASP A 119 -0.43 0.92 -14.55
CA ASP A 119 -1.55 1.34 -15.40
C ASP A 119 -2.77 1.85 -14.58
N VAL A 120 -2.76 1.68 -13.26
CA VAL A 120 -3.86 2.01 -12.35
C VAL A 120 -3.48 3.07 -11.32
N ALA A 121 -2.30 2.95 -10.72
CA ALA A 121 -1.83 3.77 -9.63
C ALA A 121 -1.21 5.08 -10.12
N GLN A 122 -1.50 6.18 -9.44
CA GLN A 122 -0.95 7.49 -9.75
C GLN A 122 0.56 7.58 -9.53
N PHE A 123 1.08 7.03 -8.42
CA PHE A 123 2.51 6.96 -8.12
C PHE A 123 2.82 5.55 -7.57
N PRO A 124 2.99 4.54 -8.44
CA PRO A 124 3.06 3.13 -8.05
C PRO A 124 4.26 2.85 -7.13
N HIS A 125 5.41 3.48 -7.37
CA HIS A 125 6.64 3.27 -6.59
C HIS A 125 6.59 3.89 -5.18
N GLU A 126 5.77 4.92 -4.99
CA GLU A 126 5.48 5.51 -3.67
C GLU A 126 4.19 4.96 -3.03
N LEU A 127 3.66 3.86 -3.59
CA LEU A 127 2.50 3.12 -3.10
C LEU A 127 1.20 3.94 -3.07
N ILE A 128 1.09 4.96 -3.93
CA ILE A 128 -0.07 5.87 -3.99
C ILE A 128 -0.92 5.53 -5.20
N THR A 129 -2.17 5.15 -4.95
CA THR A 129 -3.11 4.79 -6.01
C THR A 129 -3.77 6.02 -6.63
N TYR A 130 -4.27 6.98 -5.82
CA TYR A 130 -4.89 8.20 -6.36
C TYR A 130 -5.03 9.31 -5.31
N GLY A 131 -5.50 10.48 -5.74
CA GLY A 131 -5.75 11.62 -4.87
C GLY A 131 -4.48 12.30 -4.37
N GLY A 132 -3.34 12.06 -5.01
CA GLY A 132 -2.03 12.64 -4.70
C GLY A 132 -1.34 12.06 -3.47
N ASN A 133 -2.06 11.45 -2.53
CA ASN A 133 -1.50 10.82 -1.32
C ASN A 133 -2.34 9.64 -0.78
N GLY A 134 -3.38 9.19 -1.50
CA GLY A 134 -4.16 8.01 -1.14
C GLY A 134 -3.34 6.74 -1.36
N ALA A 135 -2.80 6.20 -0.27
CA ALA A 135 -1.80 5.15 -0.30
C ALA A 135 -2.36 3.77 0.08
N VAL A 136 -1.76 2.73 -0.49
CA VAL A 136 -1.99 1.32 -0.16
C VAL A 136 -1.25 0.97 1.12
N PHE A 137 0.03 1.32 1.20
CA PHE A 137 0.91 1.13 2.34
C PHE A 137 1.82 2.36 2.51
N GLN A 138 2.46 2.49 3.68
CA GLN A 138 3.40 3.58 3.95
C GLN A 138 4.77 3.33 3.33
N ASN A 139 5.14 2.05 3.14
CA ASN A 139 6.44 1.63 2.62
C ASN A 139 6.40 0.19 2.11
N TRP A 140 7.44 -0.21 1.38
CA TRP A 140 7.54 -1.52 0.76
C TRP A 140 7.73 -2.69 1.74
N ALA A 141 8.25 -2.44 2.95
CA ALA A 141 8.30 -3.48 3.98
C ALA A 141 6.89 -3.93 4.41
N GLN A 142 5.96 -2.99 4.54
CA GLN A 142 4.56 -3.28 4.85
C GLN A 142 3.89 -4.08 3.75
N TYR A 143 4.14 -3.74 2.48
CA TYR A 143 3.69 -4.54 1.34
C TYR A 143 4.22 -5.97 1.46
N ARG A 144 5.54 -6.15 1.58
CA ARG A 144 6.18 -7.48 1.63
C ARG A 144 5.65 -8.34 2.77
N LEU A 145 5.54 -7.78 3.97
CA LEU A 145 4.99 -8.50 5.12
C LEU A 145 3.51 -8.84 4.94
N THR A 146 2.71 -7.94 4.37
CA THR A 146 1.30 -8.20 4.09
C THR A 146 1.14 -9.35 3.09
N MET A 147 1.88 -9.32 1.98
CA MET A 147 1.85 -10.40 0.99
C MET A 147 2.33 -11.73 1.57
N LYS A 148 3.37 -11.71 2.42
CA LYS A 148 3.80 -12.87 3.21
C LYS A 148 2.68 -13.36 4.11
N TYR A 149 2.00 -12.53 4.89
CA TYR A 149 0.93 -13.00 5.77
C TYR A 149 -0.25 -13.57 4.98
N LEU A 150 -0.63 -12.95 3.87
CA LEU A 150 -1.72 -13.43 3.02
C LEU A 150 -1.41 -14.77 2.34
N SER A 151 -0.14 -15.04 1.97
CA SER A 151 0.23 -16.31 1.34
C SER A 151 0.13 -17.51 2.30
N GLN A 152 0.45 -17.33 3.58
CA GLN A 152 0.46 -18.40 4.59
C GLN A 152 -0.80 -18.47 5.46
N MET A 153 -1.65 -17.45 5.47
CA MET A 153 -2.81 -17.46 6.36
C MET A 153 -3.83 -18.54 5.97
N THR A 154 -4.46 -19.12 6.99
CA THR A 154 -5.58 -20.05 6.83
C THR A 154 -6.92 -19.31 6.88
N ASP A 155 -8.01 -20.00 6.52
CA ASP A 155 -9.37 -19.48 6.65
C ASP A 155 -9.81 -19.28 8.12
N SER A 156 -9.04 -19.73 9.10
CA SER A 156 -9.30 -19.52 10.53
C SER A 156 -8.46 -18.41 11.15
N GLN A 157 -7.97 -17.49 10.30
CA GLN A 157 -7.18 -16.34 10.73
C GLN A 157 -7.71 -15.05 10.12
N THR A 158 -7.39 -13.94 10.80
CA THR A 158 -7.61 -12.57 10.34
C THR A 158 -6.30 -11.80 10.44
N LEU A 159 -5.87 -11.19 9.33
CA LEU A 159 -4.78 -10.24 9.28
C LEU A 159 -5.28 -8.86 9.72
N VAL A 160 -4.60 -8.27 10.68
CA VAL A 160 -4.94 -6.95 11.22
C VAL A 160 -3.97 -5.90 10.69
N ILE A 161 -4.47 -4.89 9.99
CA ILE A 161 -3.69 -3.81 9.36
C ILE A 161 -3.94 -2.47 10.07
N TYR A 162 -2.86 -1.88 10.58
CA TYR A 162 -2.82 -0.59 11.28
C TYR A 162 -2.25 0.48 10.36
N SER A 163 -3.11 1.16 9.61
CA SER A 163 -2.71 2.21 8.64
C SER A 163 -1.57 1.76 7.73
N GLY A 164 -1.71 0.58 7.13
CA GLY A 164 -0.69 -0.07 6.31
C GLY A 164 0.25 -1.02 7.08
N HIS A 165 0.51 -0.81 8.37
CA HIS A 165 1.33 -1.72 9.16
C HIS A 165 0.62 -3.08 9.38
N PRO A 166 1.15 -4.21 8.90
CA PRO A 166 0.56 -5.51 9.19
C PRO A 166 0.95 -5.95 10.61
N LEU A 167 0.04 -5.76 11.56
CA LEU A 167 0.27 -6.11 12.97
C LEU A 167 0.50 -7.61 13.14
N GLY A 168 -0.23 -8.42 12.38
CA GLY A 168 -0.07 -9.87 12.35
C GLY A 168 -1.36 -10.63 12.09
N LEU A 169 -1.22 -11.96 12.07
CA LEU A 169 -2.31 -12.90 11.93
C LEU A 169 -2.83 -13.30 13.31
N PHE A 170 -4.14 -13.18 13.52
CA PHE A 170 -4.81 -13.57 14.77
C PHE A 170 -5.83 -14.68 14.49
N PRO A 171 -6.03 -15.64 15.40
CA PRO A 171 -7.07 -16.65 15.26
C PRO A 171 -8.47 -16.02 15.12
N SER A 172 -9.28 -16.57 14.23
CA SER A 172 -10.67 -16.18 14.01
C SER A 172 -11.49 -17.37 13.47
N HIS A 173 -12.62 -17.12 12.80
CA HIS A 173 -13.48 -18.16 12.24
C HIS A 173 -13.52 -18.10 10.70
N PRO A 174 -13.86 -19.20 10.00
CA PRO A 174 -14.04 -19.20 8.54
C PRO A 174 -14.95 -18.10 8.01
N SER A 175 -16.01 -17.73 8.74
CA SER A 175 -16.94 -16.65 8.37
C SER A 175 -16.47 -15.24 8.76
N SER A 176 -15.35 -15.10 9.46
CA SER A 176 -14.76 -13.80 9.80
C SER A 176 -14.08 -13.18 8.59
N PRO A 177 -13.89 -11.84 8.55
CA PRO A 177 -13.06 -11.21 7.53
C PRO A 177 -11.63 -11.76 7.55
N ARG A 178 -11.04 -12.01 6.37
CA ARG A 178 -9.61 -12.37 6.28
C ARG A 178 -8.70 -11.20 6.62
N VAL A 179 -9.13 -9.97 6.37
CA VAL A 179 -8.37 -8.76 6.68
C VAL A 179 -9.27 -7.71 7.33
N VAL A 180 -8.78 -7.09 8.41
CA VAL A 180 -9.38 -5.88 8.99
C VAL A 180 -8.38 -4.74 8.80
N VAL A 181 -8.80 -3.70 8.08
CA VAL A 181 -7.95 -2.56 7.75
C VAL A 181 -8.46 -1.29 8.42
N THR A 182 -7.55 -0.57 9.06
CA THR A 182 -7.76 0.82 9.50
C THR A 182 -6.78 1.72 8.76
N ASN A 183 -7.20 2.93 8.38
CA ASN A 183 -6.33 3.92 7.74
C ASN A 183 -6.61 5.29 8.34
N GLY A 184 -5.59 5.94 8.90
CA GLY A 184 -5.71 7.33 9.35
C GLY A 184 -6.59 7.52 10.59
N LEU A 185 -6.91 6.45 11.33
CA LEU A 185 -7.67 6.59 12.57
C LEU A 185 -6.82 7.28 13.63
N VAL A 186 -7.35 8.37 14.17
CA VAL A 186 -6.69 9.23 15.16
C VAL A 186 -7.69 9.67 16.22
N ILE A 187 -7.17 10.07 17.37
CA ILE A 187 -7.97 10.78 18.37
C ILE A 187 -8.42 12.11 17.75
N PRO A 188 -9.70 12.52 17.86
CA PRO A 188 -10.24 13.66 17.11
C PRO A 188 -9.42 14.96 17.22
N ASN A 189 -8.87 15.27 18.38
CA ASN A 189 -8.05 16.46 18.62
C ASN A 189 -6.67 16.44 17.92
N HIS A 190 -6.30 15.32 17.28
CA HIS A 190 -5.06 15.10 16.53
C HIS A 190 -5.34 14.74 15.06
N SER A 191 -6.45 15.25 14.50
CA SER A 191 -6.90 14.98 13.13
C SER A 191 -6.64 16.14 12.17
N SER A 192 -5.73 17.06 12.50
CA SER A 192 -5.38 18.14 11.59
C SER A 192 -4.50 17.64 10.44
N GLN A 193 -4.43 18.42 9.35
CA GLN A 193 -3.53 18.11 8.24
C GLN A 193 -2.05 18.08 8.68
N GLY A 194 -1.65 18.96 9.60
CA GLY A 194 -0.30 18.98 10.16
C GLY A 194 0.02 17.71 10.96
N ASP A 195 -0.94 17.24 11.76
CA ASP A 195 -0.82 15.96 12.49
C ASP A 195 -0.64 14.79 11.52
N TYR A 196 -1.46 14.72 10.47
CA TYR A 196 -1.34 13.68 9.44
C TYR A 196 0.06 13.68 8.79
N GLU A 197 0.54 14.84 8.35
CA GLU A 197 1.82 14.93 7.65
C GLU A 197 2.97 14.45 8.52
N ARG A 198 2.95 14.85 9.80
CA ARG A 198 3.89 14.42 10.83
C ARG A 198 3.79 12.92 11.10
N PHE A 199 2.59 12.39 11.34
CA PHE A 199 2.39 10.96 11.62
C PHE A 199 2.74 10.05 10.45
N ASN A 200 2.47 10.47 9.22
CA ASN A 200 2.84 9.70 8.04
C ASN A 200 4.36 9.77 7.77
N ALA A 201 5.06 10.85 8.16
CA ALA A 201 6.52 10.92 8.06
C ALA A 201 7.20 10.07 9.15
N LEU A 202 6.59 9.99 10.33
CA LEU A 202 7.01 9.10 11.42
C LEU A 202 6.74 7.61 11.15
N GLY A 203 5.99 7.28 10.10
CA GLY A 203 5.64 5.90 9.78
C GLY A 203 4.60 5.28 10.74
N VAL A 204 3.70 6.09 11.30
CA VAL A 204 2.68 5.63 12.29
C VAL A 204 1.23 5.79 11.81
N SER A 205 0.99 6.41 10.65
CA SER A 205 -0.34 6.58 10.08
C SER A 205 -0.26 6.78 8.57
N GLN A 206 -1.34 6.58 7.83
CA GLN A 206 -1.44 6.84 6.40
C GLN A 206 -2.82 7.34 6.02
N TYR A 207 -2.92 8.02 4.88
CA TYR A 207 -4.20 8.36 4.28
C TYR A 207 -4.55 7.32 3.22
N GLY A 208 -5.60 6.52 3.46
CA GLY A 208 -6.00 5.44 2.56
C GLY A 208 -7.02 5.86 1.50
N GLN A 209 -7.43 7.13 1.45
CA GLN A 209 -8.62 7.53 0.67
C GLN A 209 -9.80 6.59 1.01
N MET A 210 -10.64 6.23 0.05
CA MET A 210 -11.72 5.27 0.16
C MET A 210 -11.25 3.90 -0.30
N THR A 211 -10.71 3.81 -1.52
CA THR A 211 -10.40 2.53 -2.19
C THR A 211 -8.90 2.24 -2.36
N ALA A 212 -8.02 3.20 -2.04
CA ALA A 212 -6.57 3.01 -2.12
C ALA A 212 -6.07 2.10 -0.98
N GLY A 213 -6.33 2.50 0.26
CA GLY A 213 -5.93 1.77 1.46
C GLY A 213 -6.85 0.60 1.83
N SER A 214 -7.93 0.38 1.07
CA SER A 214 -8.85 -0.76 1.26
C SER A 214 -8.79 -1.77 0.10
N TYR A 215 -7.86 -1.58 -0.84
CA TYR A 215 -7.52 -2.55 -1.88
C TYR A 215 -8.68 -2.84 -2.81
N MET A 216 -9.33 -1.81 -3.36
CA MET A 216 -10.47 -1.99 -4.26
C MET A 216 -10.65 -0.86 -5.27
N TYR A 217 -9.57 -0.18 -5.65
CA TYR A 217 -9.62 0.82 -6.72
C TYR A 217 -9.53 0.11 -8.07
N ILE A 218 -10.34 0.53 -9.05
CA ILE A 218 -10.47 -0.13 -10.36
C ILE A 218 -10.33 0.86 -11.52
N GLY A 219 -9.57 1.93 -11.30
CA GLY A 219 -9.39 2.99 -12.29
C GLY A 219 -10.55 4.00 -12.35
N PRO A 220 -10.58 4.82 -13.40
CA PRO A 220 -11.45 5.98 -13.49
C PRO A 220 -12.93 5.65 -13.79
N GLN A 221 -13.28 4.39 -14.09
CA GLN A 221 -14.67 4.07 -14.47
C GLN A 221 -15.68 4.46 -13.38
N GLY A 222 -15.28 4.40 -12.11
CA GLY A 222 -16.15 4.77 -10.99
C GLY A 222 -16.55 6.25 -11.02
N ILE A 223 -15.61 7.15 -11.33
CA ILE A 223 -15.92 8.58 -11.45
C ILE A 223 -16.73 8.86 -12.72
N VAL A 224 -16.43 8.19 -13.83
CA VAL A 224 -17.22 8.30 -15.07
C VAL A 224 -18.68 7.94 -14.82
N HIS A 225 -18.93 6.78 -14.21
CA HIS A 225 -20.28 6.34 -13.88
C HIS A 225 -20.99 7.31 -12.91
N GLY A 226 -20.28 7.77 -11.87
CA GLY A 226 -20.81 8.76 -10.93
C GLY A 226 -21.24 10.06 -11.61
N THR A 227 -20.37 10.63 -12.46
CA THR A 227 -20.68 11.83 -13.23
C THR A 227 -21.86 11.63 -14.18
N THR A 228 -21.95 10.47 -14.85
CA THR A 228 -23.10 10.12 -15.68
C THR A 228 -24.40 10.16 -14.86
N ILE A 229 -24.45 9.52 -13.70
CA ILE A 229 -25.63 9.53 -12.83
C ILE A 229 -25.96 10.95 -12.37
N THR A 230 -24.97 11.75 -11.97
CA THR A 230 -25.18 13.14 -11.54
C THR A 230 -25.81 13.96 -12.66
N LEU A 231 -25.28 13.89 -13.88
CA LEU A 231 -25.79 14.64 -15.02
C LEU A 231 -27.20 14.19 -15.41
N LEU A 232 -27.47 12.88 -15.42
CA LEU A 232 -28.80 12.35 -15.71
C LEU A 232 -29.84 12.80 -14.67
N ASN A 233 -29.48 12.83 -13.39
CA ASN A 233 -30.38 13.30 -12.34
C ASN A 233 -30.57 14.82 -12.37
N ALA A 234 -29.52 15.60 -12.66
CA ALA A 234 -29.64 17.04 -12.87
C ALA A 234 -30.57 17.34 -14.06
N ALA A 235 -30.45 16.60 -15.16
CA ALA A 235 -31.33 16.74 -16.32
C ALA A 235 -32.80 16.42 -15.98
N ARG A 236 -33.06 15.34 -15.22
CA ARG A 236 -34.41 15.02 -14.74
C ARG A 236 -34.98 16.10 -13.84
N LEU A 237 -34.20 16.57 -12.87
CA LEU A 237 -34.65 17.49 -11.83
C LEU A 237 -34.85 18.92 -12.35
N TYR A 238 -33.92 19.42 -13.17
CA TYR A 238 -33.89 20.83 -13.57
C TYR A 238 -34.40 21.08 -14.99
N LEU A 239 -34.38 20.06 -15.86
CA LEU A 239 -34.83 20.18 -17.26
C LEU A 239 -36.09 19.34 -17.57
N GLY A 240 -36.58 18.54 -16.61
CA GLY A 240 -37.74 17.67 -16.81
C GLY A 240 -37.53 16.55 -17.84
N LEU A 241 -36.28 16.26 -18.21
CA LEU A 241 -35.95 15.23 -19.19
C LEU A 241 -36.03 13.85 -18.54
N THR A 242 -37.02 13.04 -18.94
CA THR A 242 -37.09 11.63 -18.55
C THR A 242 -36.26 10.77 -19.50
N SER A 243 -35.61 9.74 -18.95
CA SER A 243 -34.94 8.71 -19.74
C SER A 243 -35.99 8.04 -20.62
N SER A 244 -35.82 8.09 -21.94
CA SER A 244 -36.57 7.23 -22.87
C SER A 244 -36.01 5.83 -22.85
#